data_AF-A0A5E4BS59-F1
#
_entry.id   AF-A0A5E4BS59-F1
#
_cell.length_a   1.000
_cell.length_b   1.000
_cell.length_c   1.000
_cell.angle_alpha   90.00
_cell.angle_beta   90.00
_cell.angle_gamma   90.00
#
_symmetry.space_group_name_H-M   'P 1'
#
loop_
_entity.id
_entity.type
_entity.pdbx_description
1 polymer ?
#
loop_
_entity_poly.entity_id
_entity_poly.type
_entity_poly.pdbx_seq_one_letter_code
_entity_poly.pdbx_strand_id
1 'polypeptide(L)'
;MPEQQLLKPTEWSYCDYFWADKKDPQGNGTVAGFELLLQKQLKGKQMQKEMSEFILERIKIEEEYAKNLAKLSQNSLAAQEEGSLGEA
;
A
#
# COMPACT_ATOMS: atom_id res chain seq x y z
N MET A 1 -25.20 31.01 -19.08
CA MET A 1 -23.75 30.91 -18.81
C MET A 1 -23.05 30.92 -20.16
N PRO A 2 -22.16 31.89 -20.44
CA PRO A 2 -21.33 31.81 -21.65
C PRO A 2 -20.49 30.54 -21.60
N GLU A 3 -20.24 29.93 -22.76
CA GLU A 3 -19.40 28.73 -22.83
C GLU A 3 -17.96 29.09 -22.46
N GLN A 4 -17.41 28.39 -21.48
CA GLN A 4 -16.01 28.49 -21.09
C GLN A 4 -15.30 27.21 -21.54
N GLN A 5 -14.24 27.36 -22.36
CA GLN A 5 -13.39 26.23 -22.73
C GLN A 5 -12.52 25.81 -21.53
N LEU A 6 -12.34 24.50 -21.36
CA LEU A 6 -11.43 23.94 -20.37
C LEU A 6 -9.98 24.17 -20.78
N LEU A 7 -9.09 24.32 -19.80
CA LEU A 7 -7.64 24.43 -20.03
C LEU A 7 -7.09 23.14 -20.66
N LYS A 8 -7.61 21.98 -20.22
CA LYS A 8 -7.30 20.68 -20.81
C LYS A 8 -8.58 19.94 -21.21
N PRO A 9 -9.11 20.19 -22.42
CA PRO A 9 -10.45 19.75 -22.81
C PRO A 9 -10.65 18.24 -22.93
N THR A 10 -9.58 17.46 -22.98
CA THR A 10 -9.62 15.99 -23.10
C THR A 10 -9.20 15.26 -21.83
N GLU A 11 -8.82 15.99 -20.77
CA GLU A 11 -8.33 15.42 -19.51
C GLU A 11 -9.22 15.86 -18.35
N TRP A 12 -9.42 14.95 -17.38
CA TRP A 12 -9.98 15.32 -16.08
C TRP A 12 -8.88 15.94 -15.21
N SER A 13 -8.46 17.14 -15.59
CA SER A 13 -7.30 17.83 -15.01
C SER A 13 -7.63 18.52 -13.69
N TYR A 14 -6.73 18.43 -12.71
CA TYR A 14 -6.87 19.17 -11.44
C TYR A 14 -7.03 20.68 -11.65
N CYS A 15 -6.42 21.24 -12.69
CA CYS A 15 -6.51 22.66 -13.01
C CYS A 15 -7.87 23.09 -13.60
N ASP A 16 -8.77 22.16 -13.91
CA ASP A 16 -10.07 22.47 -14.51
C ASP A 16 -11.24 22.28 -13.53
N TYR A 17 -11.11 21.36 -12.56
CA TYR A 17 -12.26 20.88 -11.78
C TYR A 17 -12.23 21.20 -10.28
N PHE A 18 -11.22 21.93 -9.77
CA PHE A 18 -11.05 22.17 -8.32
C PHE A 18 -11.08 23.65 -7.93
N TRP A 19 -11.78 24.48 -8.71
CA TRP A 19 -11.90 25.92 -8.46
C TRP A 19 -12.98 26.29 -7.45
N ALA A 20 -14.11 25.59 -7.47
CA ALA A 20 -15.21 25.87 -6.55
C ALA A 20 -14.99 25.17 -5.20
N ASP A 21 -15.33 25.87 -4.12
CA ASP A 21 -15.31 25.28 -2.78
C ASP A 21 -16.36 24.16 -2.66
N LYS A 22 -15.97 23.08 -2.00
CA LYS A 22 -16.86 21.98 -1.67
C LYS A 22 -17.60 22.29 -0.37
N LYS A 23 -18.92 22.22 -0.41
CA LYS A 23 -19.76 22.27 0.80
C LYS A 23 -19.63 20.98 1.59
N ASP A 24 -19.52 21.12 2.91
CA ASP A 24 -19.59 20.00 3.83
C ASP A 24 -20.99 19.35 3.78
N PRO A 25 -21.12 18.03 3.57
CA PRO A 25 -22.42 17.36 3.63
C PRO A 25 -23.14 17.46 4.99
N GLN A 26 -22.42 17.70 6.08
CA GLN A 26 -22.95 17.63 7.45
C GLN A 26 -23.07 18.99 8.15
N GLY A 27 -22.70 20.10 7.49
CA GLY A 27 -22.76 21.43 8.09
C GLY A 27 -22.73 22.57 7.08
N ASN A 28 -22.71 23.81 7.58
CA ASN A 28 -22.58 25.02 6.74
C ASN A 28 -21.12 25.36 6.38
N GLY A 29 -20.18 24.44 6.63
CA GLY A 29 -18.77 24.61 6.29
C GLY A 29 -18.50 24.49 4.79
N THR A 30 -17.46 25.18 4.33
CA THR A 30 -16.92 25.01 2.97
C THR A 30 -15.44 24.71 3.05
N VAL A 31 -14.96 23.89 2.12
CA VAL A 31 -13.55 23.50 2.00
C VAL A 31 -13.10 23.84 0.59
N ALA A 32 -11.98 24.54 0.47
CA ALA A 32 -11.42 24.90 -0.83
C ALA A 32 -11.16 23.66 -1.69
N GLY A 33 -11.44 23.73 -3.00
CA GLY A 33 -11.19 22.60 -3.91
C GLY A 33 -9.73 22.13 -3.87
N PHE A 34 -8.78 23.06 -3.72
CA PHE A 34 -7.35 22.72 -3.58
C PHE A 34 -7.04 21.89 -2.32
N GLU A 35 -7.76 22.11 -1.22
CA GLU A 35 -7.56 21.34 0.01
C GLU A 35 -7.89 19.85 -0.21
N LEU A 36 -8.84 19.54 -1.11
CA LEU A 36 -9.13 18.15 -1.50
C LEU A 36 -7.96 17.51 -2.24
N LEU A 37 -7.24 18.28 -3.07
CA LEU A 37 -6.05 17.81 -3.77
C LEU A 37 -4.90 17.56 -2.78
N LEU A 38 -4.73 18.44 -1.80
CA LEU A 38 -3.75 18.26 -0.73
C LEU A 38 -4.05 17.01 0.11
N GLN A 39 -5.30 16.84 0.55
CA GLN A 39 -5.74 15.64 1.25
C GLN A 39 -5.53 14.36 0.42
N LYS A 40 -5.76 14.42 -0.91
CA LYS A 40 -5.48 13.29 -1.80
C LYS A 40 -4.00 12.93 -1.83
N GLN A 41 -3.09 13.92 -1.84
CA GLN A 41 -1.64 13.68 -1.76
C GLN A 41 -1.23 13.07 -0.42
N LEU A 42 -1.71 13.63 0.69
CA LEU A 42 -1.44 13.09 2.03
C LEU A 42 -1.93 11.64 2.16
N LYS A 43 -3.13 11.34 1.68
CA LYS A 43 -3.66 9.96 1.64
C LYS A 43 -2.82 9.05 0.76
N GLY A 44 -2.31 9.54 -0.37
CA GLY A 44 -1.37 8.79 -1.21
C GLY A 44 -0.11 8.39 -0.45
N LYS A 45 0.46 9.33 0.33
CA LYS A 45 1.64 9.06 1.15
C LYS A 45 1.35 8.07 2.28
N GLN A 46 0.20 8.22 2.95
CA GLN A 46 -0.25 7.30 3.98
C GLN A 46 -0.41 5.87 3.44
N MET A 47 -1.03 5.72 2.27
CA MET A 47 -1.20 4.41 1.63
C MET A 47 0.15 3.77 1.28
N GLN A 48 1.11 4.55 0.76
CA GLN A 48 2.46 4.05 0.50
C GLN A 48 3.13 3.51 1.78
N LYS A 49 2.95 4.22 2.91
CA LYS A 49 3.47 3.78 4.21
C LYS A 49 2.83 2.48 4.65
N GLU A 50 1.50 2.38 4.62
CA GLU A 50 0.75 1.16 5.00
C GLU A 50 1.16 -0.04 4.14
N MET A 51 1.34 0.16 2.83
CA MET A 51 1.84 -0.90 1.94
C MET A 51 3.23 -1.38 2.35
N SER A 52 4.14 -0.46 2.70
CA SER A 52 5.48 -0.82 3.17
C SER A 52 5.44 -1.59 4.49
N GLU A 53 4.60 -1.18 5.42
CA GLU A 53 4.42 -1.85 6.71
C GLU A 53 3.86 -3.27 6.52
N PHE A 54 2.88 -3.43 5.61
CA PHE A 54 2.33 -4.73 5.27
C PHE A 54 3.39 -5.70 4.72
N ILE A 55 4.24 -5.22 3.80
CA ILE A 55 5.32 -6.03 3.24
C ILE A 55 6.38 -6.35 4.30
N LEU A 56 6.66 -5.43 5.22
CA LEU A 56 7.59 -5.67 6.32
C LEU A 56 7.10 -6.80 7.25
N GLU A 57 5.81 -6.85 7.56
CA GLU A 57 5.24 -7.96 8.33
C GLU A 57 5.32 -9.28 7.55
N ARG A 58 5.12 -9.26 6.23
CA ARG A 58 5.33 -10.46 5.40
C ARG A 58 6.78 -10.94 5.46
N ILE A 59 7.76 -10.03 5.41
CA ILE A 59 9.18 -10.39 5.51
C ILE A 59 9.46 -11.09 6.84
N LYS A 60 8.95 -10.58 7.97
CA LYS A 60 9.13 -11.22 9.29
C LYS A 60 8.56 -12.64 9.33
N ILE A 61 7.42 -12.87 8.68
CA ILE A 61 6.83 -14.22 8.56
C ILE A 61 7.76 -15.15 7.78
N GLU A 62 8.29 -14.69 6.64
CA GLU A 62 9.22 -15.48 5.82
C GLU A 62 10.54 -15.75 6.56
N GLU A 63 11.06 -14.78 7.31
CA GLU A 63 12.27 -14.93 8.13
C GLU A 63 12.09 -16.00 9.21
N GLU A 64 11.00 -15.95 9.97
CA GLU A 64 10.72 -16.93 11.02
C GLU A 64 10.42 -18.31 10.42
N TYR A 65 9.74 -18.37 9.28
CA TYR A 65 9.53 -19.61 8.53
C TYR A 65 10.87 -20.24 8.10
N ALA A 66 11.75 -19.47 7.46
CA ALA A 66 13.07 -19.93 7.02
C ALA A 66 13.94 -20.38 8.21
N LYS A 67 13.90 -19.64 9.32
CA LYS A 67 14.60 -20.01 10.56
C LYS A 67 14.12 -21.35 11.12
N ASN A 68 12.82 -21.61 11.12
CA ASN A 68 12.26 -22.87 11.60
C ASN A 68 12.61 -24.05 10.67
N LEU A 69 12.59 -23.84 9.35
CA LEU A 69 13.10 -24.83 8.39
C LEU A 69 14.58 -25.14 8.61
N ALA A 70 15.40 -24.09 8.78
CA ALA A 70 16.83 -24.25 9.05
C ALA A 70 17.06 -25.06 10.33
N LYS A 71 16.34 -24.74 11.42
CA LYS A 71 16.42 -25.48 12.68
C LYS A 71 16.02 -26.94 12.51
N LEU A 72 14.95 -27.22 11.77
CA LEU A 72 14.50 -28.59 11.51
C LEU A 72 15.50 -29.39 10.68
N SER A 73 16.15 -28.75 9.69
CA SER A 73 17.17 -29.38 8.84
C SER A 73 18.40 -29.87 9.60
N GLN A 74 18.71 -29.26 10.74
CA GLN A 74 19.84 -29.62 11.60
C GLN A 74 19.47 -30.64 12.68
N ASN A 75 18.25 -31.18 12.63
CA ASN A 75 17.80 -32.18 13.60
C ASN A 75 18.49 -33.53 13.35
N SER A 76 18.89 -34.21 14.42
CA SER A 76 19.57 -35.51 14.37
C SER A 76 18.60 -36.70 14.37
N LEU A 77 17.32 -36.49 14.03
CA LEU A 77 16.34 -37.57 13.95
C LEU A 77 16.70 -38.53 12.82
N ALA A 78 16.62 -39.83 13.10
CA ALA A 78 16.97 -40.92 12.17
C ALA A 78 18.42 -40.89 11.64
N ALA A 79 19.33 -40.17 12.28
CA ALA A 79 20.75 -40.11 11.88
C ALA A 79 21.53 -41.44 12.01
N GLN A 80 20.89 -42.48 12.55
CA GLN A 80 21.44 -43.84 12.66
C GLN A 80 20.92 -44.77 11.54
N GLU A 81 20.11 -44.27 10.61
CA GLU A 81 19.69 -45.02 9.43
C GLU A 81 20.90 -45.25 8.51
N GLU A 82 21.05 -46.46 7.98
CA GLU A 82 22.26 -46.92 7.30
C GLU A 82 22.00 -47.28 5.82
N GLY A 83 23.07 -47.36 5.03
CA GLY A 83 23.02 -47.74 3.62
C GLY A 83 22.31 -46.70 2.73
N SER A 84 21.89 -47.10 1.53
CA SER A 84 21.30 -46.17 0.56
C SER A 84 19.98 -45.52 1.02
N LEU A 85 19.34 -46.06 2.06
CA LEU A 85 18.14 -45.47 2.67
C LEU A 85 18.50 -44.32 3.63
N GLY A 86 19.62 -44.42 4.36
CA GLY A 86 20.11 -43.35 5.25
C GLY A 86 20.83 -42.22 4.52
N GLU A 87 21.38 -42.48 3.33
CA GLU A 87 21.97 -41.44 2.47
C GLU A 87 20.94 -40.55 1.75
N ALA A 88 19.70 -41.01 1.60
CA ALA A 88 18.62 -40.35 0.83
C ALA A 88 17.82 -39.33 1.67
#